data_AF-A0A8T5DDG8-F1
#
_entry.id   AF-A0A8T5DDG8-F1
#
_cell.length_a   1.000
_cell.length_b   1.000
_cell.length_c   1.000
_cell.angle_alpha   90.00
_cell.angle_beta   90.00
_cell.angle_gamma   90.00
#
_symmetry.space_group_name_H-M   'P 1'
#
loop_
_entity.id
_entity.type
_entity.pdbx_description
1 polymer ?
#
loop_
_entity_poly.entity_id
_entity_poly.type
_entity_poly.pdbx_seq_one_letter_code
_entity_poly.pdbx_strand_id
1 'polypeptide(L)'
;MVLSLIVGIIVGSIISAPIVWISGRLIVGAEKAKFMDAVMIGTIATATNIVMVTFIGPLSGILQLIIYLYLVTKYFETGYLRAGIIAVLNVVIGIGITYLVTYIVTELI
;
A
#
# COMPACT_ATOMS: atom_id res chain seq x y z
N MET A 1 20.20 -9.03 9.27
CA MET A 1 19.18 -8.15 9.87
C MET A 1 18.94 -6.88 9.05
N VAL A 2 19.96 -6.09 8.71
CA VAL A 2 19.76 -4.86 7.89
C VAL A 2 19.37 -5.18 6.44
N LEU A 3 20.04 -6.16 5.82
CA LEU A 3 19.75 -6.56 4.43
C LEU A 3 18.30 -7.04 4.24
N SER A 4 17.77 -7.84 5.17
CA SER A 4 16.39 -8.34 5.12
C SER A 4 15.35 -7.22 5.23
N LEU A 5 15.63 -6.16 6.00
CA LEU A 5 14.76 -4.99 6.09
C LEU A 5 14.73 -4.21 4.77
N ILE A 6 15.90 -4.00 4.16
CA ILE A 6 16.01 -3.31 2.86
C ILE A 6 15.27 -4.09 1.78
N VAL A 7 15.48 -5.42 1.70
CA VAL A 7 14.76 -6.28 0.76
C VAL A 7 13.25 -6.24 1.01
N GLY A 8 12.82 -6.30 2.28
CA GLY A 8 11.41 -6.20 2.64
C GLY A 8 10.75 -4.89 2.18
N ILE A 9 11.45 -3.76 2.35
CA ILE A 9 10.96 -2.46 1.88
C ILE A 9 10.86 -2.42 0.36
N ILE A 10 11.89 -2.90 -0.35
CA ILE A 10 11.93 -2.88 -1.82
C ILE A 10 10.83 -3.80 -2.39
N VAL A 11 10.78 -5.05 -1.94
CA VAL A 11 9.79 -6.03 -2.42
C VAL A 11 8.37 -5.60 -2.04
N GLY A 12 8.16 -5.14 -0.80
CA GLY A 12 6.86 -4.64 -0.35
C GLY A 12 6.40 -3.42 -1.15
N SER A 13 7.32 -2.51 -1.50
CA SER A 13 7.01 -1.38 -2.38
C SER A 13 6.65 -1.83 -3.79
N ILE A 14 7.40 -2.76 -4.40
CA ILE A 14 7.12 -3.29 -5.74
C ILE A 14 5.74 -3.97 -5.80
N ILE A 15 5.36 -4.71 -4.76
CA ILE A 15 4.06 -5.39 -4.71
C ILE A 15 2.92 -4.40 -4.44
N SER A 16 3.12 -3.45 -3.52
CA SER A 16 2.06 -2.52 -3.13
C SER A 16 1.81 -1.42 -4.15
N ALA A 17 2.85 -0.95 -4.85
CA ALA A 17 2.74 0.19 -5.77
C ALA A 17 1.73 -0.02 -6.90
N PRO A 18 1.67 -1.16 -7.62
CA PRO A 18 0.64 -1.40 -8.63
C PRO A 18 -0.78 -1.38 -8.05
N ILE A 19 -0.97 -1.91 -6.85
CA ILE A 19 -2.28 -2.00 -6.18
C ILE A 19 -2.79 -0.60 -5.81
N VAL A 20 -1.93 0.20 -5.20
CA VAL A 20 -2.21 1.60 -4.82
C VAL A 20 -2.41 2.47 -6.07
N TRP A 21 -1.64 2.20 -7.13
CA TRP A 21 -1.76 2.92 -8.39
C TRP A 21 -3.08 2.65 -9.10
N ILE A 22 -3.49 1.37 -9.20
CA ILE A 22 -4.77 0.99 -9.81
C ILE A 22 -5.93 1.58 -9.00
N SER A 23 -5.94 1.41 -7.68
CA SER A 23 -6.98 1.98 -6.81
C SER A 23 -7.06 3.50 -6.91
N GLY A 24 -5.92 4.19 -6.91
CA GLY A 24 -5.86 5.63 -7.12
C GLY A 24 -6.41 6.04 -8.48
N ARG A 25 -5.98 5.39 -9.55
CA ARG A 25 -6.40 5.72 -10.93
C ARG A 25 -7.90 5.54 -11.14
N LEU A 26 -8.50 4.53 -10.52
CA LEU A 26 -9.95 4.28 -10.59
C LEU A 26 -10.78 5.39 -9.91
N ILE A 27 -10.24 6.08 -8.90
CA ILE A 27 -11.00 7.06 -8.11
C ILE A 27 -10.68 8.51 -8.48
N VAL A 28 -9.40 8.83 -8.70
CA VAL A 28 -8.95 10.22 -8.96
C VAL A 28 -8.49 10.47 -10.39
N GLY A 29 -8.41 9.42 -11.22
CA GLY A 29 -7.96 9.50 -12.60
C GLY A 29 -6.44 9.44 -12.78
N ALA A 30 -6.01 9.26 -14.03
CA ALA A 30 -4.60 9.08 -14.39
C ALA A 30 -3.76 10.36 -14.25
N GLU A 31 -4.39 11.54 -14.28
CA GLU A 31 -3.70 12.83 -14.11
C GLU A 31 -3.14 13.01 -12.69
N LYS A 32 -3.88 12.51 -11.70
CA LYS A 32 -3.55 12.61 -10.27
C LYS A 32 -2.84 11.38 -9.72
N ALA A 33 -3.24 10.18 -10.12
CA ALA A 33 -2.62 8.93 -9.67
C ALA A 33 -1.46 8.51 -10.59
N LYS A 34 -0.29 9.13 -10.40
CA LYS A 34 0.92 8.72 -11.13
C LYS A 34 1.55 7.49 -10.47
N PHE A 35 2.21 6.67 -11.28
CA PHE A 35 2.86 5.46 -10.79
C PHE A 35 3.98 5.76 -9.79
N MET A 36 4.77 6.81 -10.04
CA MET A 36 5.85 7.22 -9.12
C MET A 36 5.31 7.63 -7.74
N ASP A 37 4.17 8.32 -7.71
CA ASP A 37 3.50 8.71 -6.46
C ASP A 37 3.01 7.46 -5.70
N ALA A 38 2.48 6.47 -6.42
CA ALA A 38 2.09 5.19 -5.82
C ALA A 38 3.28 4.40 -5.26
N VAL A 39 4.43 4.42 -5.94
CA VAL A 39 5.69 3.82 -5.45
C VAL A 39 6.16 4.53 -4.18
N MET A 40 6.08 5.86 -4.11
CA MET A 40 6.42 6.61 -2.91
C MET A 40 5.48 6.29 -1.75
N ILE A 41 4.17 6.22 -2.00
CA ILE A 41 3.18 5.80 -1.00
C ILE A 41 3.54 4.40 -0.49
N GLY A 42 3.74 3.42 -1.37
CA GLY A 42 4.07 2.04 -0.99
C GLY A 42 5.38 1.93 -0.20
N THR A 43 6.41 2.68 -0.61
CA THR A 43 7.71 2.71 0.07
C THR A 43 7.60 3.29 1.47
N ILE A 44 7.00 4.48 1.61
CA ILE A 44 6.87 5.17 2.90
C ILE A 44 5.91 4.39 3.80
N ALA A 45 4.81 3.86 3.28
CA ALA A 45 3.87 3.04 4.03
C ALA A 45 4.53 1.76 4.56
N THR A 46 5.34 1.08 3.76
CA THR A 46 6.08 -0.14 4.18
C THR A 46 7.13 0.20 5.23
N ALA A 47 7.91 1.26 5.01
CA ALA A 47 8.92 1.70 5.97
C ALA A 47 8.30 2.10 7.31
N THR A 48 7.23 2.89 7.28
CA THR A 48 6.49 3.28 8.50
C THR A 48 5.86 2.09 9.20
N ASN A 49 5.34 1.11 8.45
CA ASN A 49 4.77 -0.10 9.05
C ASN A 49 5.81 -0.91 9.83
N ILE A 50 7.00 -1.12 9.27
CA ILE A 50 8.10 -1.84 9.94
C ILE A 50 8.47 -1.15 11.25
N VAL A 51 8.59 0.18 11.23
CA VAL A 51 8.88 0.97 12.44
C VAL A 51 7.74 0.84 13.45
N MET A 52 6.50 1.02 13.02
CA MET A 52 5.31 0.96 13.89
C MET A 52 5.14 -0.39 14.57
N VAL A 53 5.29 -1.49 13.83
CA VAL A 53 5.19 -2.85 14.38
C VAL A 53 6.30 -3.11 15.39
N THR A 54 7.51 -2.61 15.13
CA THR A 54 8.67 -2.79 16.02
C THR A 54 8.51 -2.04 17.36
N PHE A 55 7.95 -0.83 17.35
CA PHE A 55 7.94 0.06 18.53
C PHE A 55 6.59 0.23 19.23
N ILE A 56 5.45 0.10 18.54
CA ILE A 56 4.11 0.41 19.09
C ILE A 56 3.27 -0.85 19.36
N GLY A 57 3.53 -1.96 18.67
CA GLY A 57 2.79 -3.21 18.89
C GLY A 57 1.35 -3.17 18.31
N PRO A 58 0.33 -3.74 18.98
CA PRO A 58 -1.00 -4.00 18.39
C PRO A 58 -1.77 -2.75 17.94
N LEU A 59 -1.50 -1.59 18.54
CA LEU A 59 -2.14 -0.31 18.17
C LEU A 59 -1.58 0.29 16.86
N SER A 60 -0.54 -0.32 16.28
CA SER A 60 0.08 0.12 15.03
C SER A 60 -0.90 0.20 13.86
N GLY A 61 -1.94 -0.64 13.82
CA GLY A 61 -2.89 -0.70 12.71
C GLY A 61 -3.65 0.62 12.46
N ILE A 62 -4.14 1.26 13.53
CA ILE A 62 -4.89 2.52 13.42
C ILE A 62 -3.98 3.66 12.99
N LEU A 63 -2.78 3.76 13.59
CA LEU A 63 -1.81 4.78 13.22
C LEU A 63 -1.32 4.59 11.78
N GLN A 64 -1.08 3.34 11.37
CA GLN A 64 -0.71 3.01 9.99
C GLN A 64 -1.80 3.45 9.01
N LEU A 65 -3.08 3.25 9.34
CA LEU A 65 -4.19 3.67 8.50
C LEU A 65 -4.23 5.21 8.36
N ILE A 66 -4.03 5.94 9.46
CA ILE A 66 -3.98 7.42 9.46
C ILE A 66 -2.82 7.92 8.60
N ILE A 67 -1.62 7.33 8.76
CA ILE A 67 -0.45 7.67 7.94
C ILE A 67 -0.72 7.39 6.47
N TYR A 68 -1.28 6.23 6.14
CA TYR A 68 -1.61 5.87 4.77
C TYR A 68 -2.61 6.85 4.15
N LEU A 69 -3.68 7.21 4.87
CA LEU A 69 -4.67 8.20 4.42
C LEU A 69 -4.01 9.57 4.15
N TYR A 70 -3.11 10.00 5.03
CA TYR A 70 -2.34 11.23 4.84
C TYR A 70 -1.45 11.17 3.60
N LEU A 71 -0.73 10.06 3.40
CA LEU A 71 0.11 9.85 2.22
C LEU A 71 -0.72 9.89 0.94
N VAL A 72 -1.82 9.15 0.86
CA VAL A 72 -2.69 9.14 -0.33
C VAL A 72 -3.27 10.53 -0.61
N THR A 73 -3.74 11.24 0.42
CA THR A 73 -4.28 12.60 0.30
C THR A 73 -3.23 13.55 -0.27
N LYS A 74 -1.99 13.47 0.21
CA LYS A 74 -0.88 14.32 -0.19
C LYS A 74 -0.35 14.00 -1.59
N TYR A 75 -0.12 12.72 -1.89
CA TYR A 75 0.50 12.27 -3.13
C TYR A 75 -0.47 12.24 -4.31
N PHE A 76 -1.74 11.87 -4.10
CA PHE A 76 -2.75 11.83 -5.17
C PHE A 76 -3.61 13.11 -5.23
N GLU A 77 -3.24 14.16 -4.51
CA GLU A 77 -3.92 15.47 -4.50
C GLU A 77 -5.45 15.35 -4.41
N THR A 78 -5.89 14.59 -3.40
CA THR A 78 -7.28 14.18 -3.23
C THR A 78 -7.80 14.50 -1.84
N GLY A 79 -9.12 14.48 -1.64
CA GLY A 79 -9.71 14.69 -0.32
C GLY A 79 -9.70 13.43 0.55
N TYR A 80 -9.77 13.58 1.87
CA TYR A 80 -9.76 12.46 2.82
C TYR A 80 -10.84 11.41 2.56
N LEU A 81 -12.03 11.81 2.10
CA LEU A 81 -13.11 10.88 1.76
C LEU A 81 -12.71 9.96 0.59
N ARG A 82 -12.13 10.54 -0.47
CA ARG A 82 -11.64 9.78 -1.63
C ARG A 82 -10.43 8.94 -1.27
N ALA A 83 -9.53 9.45 -0.43
CA ALA A 83 -8.42 8.67 0.11
C ALA A 83 -8.91 7.44 0.91
N GLY A 84 -10.00 7.59 1.67
CA GLY A 84 -10.66 6.47 2.34
C GLY A 84 -11.18 5.41 1.37
N ILE A 85 -11.86 5.83 0.29
CA ILE A 85 -12.33 4.91 -0.76
C ILE A 85 -11.14 4.18 -1.42
N ILE A 86 -10.05 4.90 -1.70
CA ILE A 86 -8.81 4.31 -2.26
C ILE A 86 -8.22 3.29 -1.28
N ALA A 87 -8.17 3.59 0.02
CA ALA A 87 -7.67 2.67 1.04
C ALA A 87 -8.47 1.37 1.07
N VAL A 88 -9.80 1.46 1.04
CA VAL A 88 -10.69 0.29 0.98
C VAL A 88 -10.46 -0.50 -0.31
N LEU A 89 -10.42 0.17 -1.46
CA LEU A 89 -10.14 -0.48 -2.75
C LEU A 89 -8.77 -1.15 -2.78
N ASN A 90 -7.76 -0.53 -2.20
CA ASN A 90 -6.43 -1.10 -2.10
C ASN A 90 -6.43 -2.42 -1.33
N VAL A 91 -7.20 -2.50 -0.23
CA VAL A 91 -7.37 -3.75 0.52
C VAL A 91 -8.12 -4.81 -0.30
N VAL A 92 -9.21 -4.43 -0.98
CA VAL A 92 -10.00 -5.37 -1.80
C VAL A 92 -9.16 -5.94 -2.95
N ILE A 93 -8.44 -5.10 -3.69
CA ILE A 93 -7.56 -5.53 -4.79
C ILE A 93 -6.41 -6.38 -4.23
N GLY A 94 -5.82 -5.98 -3.09
CA GLY A 94 -4.76 -6.73 -2.44
C GLY A 94 -5.18 -8.15 -2.06
N ILE A 95 -6.37 -8.30 -1.44
CA ILE A 95 -6.94 -9.60 -1.10
C ILE A 95 -7.13 -10.46 -2.36
N GLY A 96 -7.69 -9.88 -3.44
CA GLY A 96 -7.89 -10.59 -4.70
C GLY A 96 -6.58 -11.11 -5.31
N ILE A 97 -5.53 -10.27 -5.32
CA ILE A 97 -4.19 -10.68 -5.81
C ILE A 97 -3.61 -11.78 -4.93
N THR A 98 -3.69 -11.67 -3.60
CA THR A 98 -3.19 -12.70 -2.70
C THR A 98 -3.89 -14.04 -2.93
N TYR A 99 -5.22 -14.06 -3.02
CA TYR A 99 -5.97 -15.29 -3.33
C TYR A 99 -5.55 -15.89 -4.67
N LEU A 100 -5.39 -15.06 -5.71
CA LEU A 100 -4.98 -15.53 -7.03
C LEU A 100 -3.58 -16.13 -7.01
N VAL A 101 -2.62 -15.50 -6.32
CA VAL A 101 -1.27 -16.03 -6.15
C VAL A 101 -1.29 -17.34 -5.38
N THR A 102 -2.03 -17.41 -4.26
CA THR A 102 -2.15 -18.64 -3.45
C THR A 102 -2.77 -19.79 -4.26
N TYR A 103 -3.80 -19.50 -5.05
CA TYR A 103 -4.43 -20.50 -5.93
C TYR A 103 -3.44 -21.06 -6.96
N ILE A 104 -2.71 -20.19 -7.67
CA ILE A 104 -1.70 -20.62 -8.64
C ILE A 104 -0.62 -21.47 -7.97
N VAL A 105 -0.13 -21.07 -6.80
CA VAL A 105 0.92 -21.81 -6.08
C VAL A 105 0.44 -23.19 -5.63
N THR A 106 -0.83 -23.35 -5.27
CA THR A 106 -1.38 -24.61 -4.74
C THR A 106 -1.76 -25.61 -5.83
N GLU A 107 -2.23 -25.12 -6.98
CA GLU A 107 -2.69 -25.99 -8.10
C GLU A 107 -1.59 -26.32 -9.11
N LEU A 108 -0.51 -25.52 -9.15
CA LEU A 108 0.55 -25.64 -10.17
C LEU A 108 1.86 -26.26 -9.66
N ILE A 109 2.08 -26.35 -8.33
CA ILE A 109 3.28 -26.91 -7.67
C ILE A 109 2.88 -28.09 -6.80
#